data_AF-A0A9P6CCC6-F1
#
_entry.id   AF-A0A9P6CCC6-F1
#
_cell.length_a   1.000
_cell.length_b   1.000
_cell.length_c   1.000
_cell.angle_alpha   90.00
_cell.angle_beta   90.00
_cell.angle_gamma   90.00
#
_symmetry.space_group_name_H-M   'P 1'
#
loop_
_entity.id
_entity.type
_entity.pdbx_description
1 polymer ?
#
loop_
_entity_poly.entity_id
_entity_poly.type
_entity_poly.pdbx_seq_one_letter_code
_entity_poly.pdbx_strand_id
1 'polypeptide(L)'
;MPADDAPPPTDDTSSPPEVVSLDVEAKSLLGFDLSLGNFYGAPHPPWTEGSHPGWYFGDHGYLYPELTCLEGIICAILELFPKFLHCPHKPPNNPPPSDGYQQTFSNLTGATQAGDYMTYGLVDTVAQCKAMCDSVAGCKFANSYHDVNGKGGSTQLTCSLFTSCHTESDADNKGGQSQPDGSIDFITDSDGWCKD
;
A
#
# COMPACT_ATOMS: atom_id res chain seq x y z
N MET A 1 -25.41 38.41 -58.95
CA MET A 1 -26.11 38.50 -57.66
C MET A 1 -27.18 37.42 -57.66
N PRO A 2 -26.88 36.28 -57.06
CA PRO A 2 -27.55 35.89 -55.82
C PRO A 2 -26.53 35.56 -54.71
N ALA A 3 -26.96 35.80 -53.47
CA ALA A 3 -26.17 35.72 -52.26
C ALA A 3 -25.99 34.26 -51.79
N ASP A 4 -24.79 33.98 -51.29
CA ASP A 4 -24.42 32.76 -50.57
C ASP A 4 -25.09 32.74 -49.19
N ASP A 5 -26.03 31.82 -48.98
CA ASP A 5 -26.57 31.46 -47.65
C ASP A 5 -25.64 30.43 -47.01
N ALA A 6 -24.74 30.90 -46.14
CA ALA A 6 -23.99 30.04 -45.24
C ALA A 6 -24.87 29.63 -44.03
N PRO A 7 -24.92 28.34 -43.65
CA PRO A 7 -25.64 27.91 -42.46
C PRO A 7 -24.96 28.41 -41.17
N PRO A 8 -25.72 28.67 -40.10
CA PRO A 8 -25.18 29.17 -38.83
C PRO A 8 -24.34 28.11 -38.11
N PRO A 9 -23.32 28.52 -37.33
CA PRO A 9 -22.53 27.60 -36.54
C PRO A 9 -23.37 27.04 -35.38
N THR A 10 -23.35 25.71 -35.22
CA THR A 10 -23.90 25.02 -34.06
C THR A 10 -22.92 25.16 -32.89
N ASP A 11 -23.31 25.96 -31.91
CA ASP A 11 -22.66 26.06 -30.60
C ASP A 11 -23.18 24.93 -29.71
N ASP A 12 -22.37 23.90 -29.50
CA ASP A 12 -22.64 22.83 -28.53
C ASP A 12 -21.39 22.63 -27.67
N THR A 13 -21.17 23.58 -26.75
CA THR A 13 -20.23 23.39 -25.63
C THR A 13 -21.04 23.25 -24.34
N SER A 14 -21.70 22.12 -24.19
CA SER A 14 -22.20 21.66 -22.89
C SER A 14 -21.24 20.60 -22.32
N SER A 15 -20.09 21.04 -21.81
CA SER A 15 -19.27 20.19 -20.93
C SER A 15 -20.10 19.79 -19.70
N PRO A 16 -20.17 18.50 -19.34
CA PRO A 16 -20.81 18.09 -18.10
C PRO A 16 -20.08 18.73 -16.90
N PRO A 17 -20.77 19.01 -15.79
CA PRO A 17 -20.12 19.54 -14.60
C PRO A 17 -19.03 18.56 -14.14
N GLU A 18 -17.80 19.06 -13.97
CA GLU A 18 -16.72 18.31 -13.34
C GLU A 18 -17.21 17.83 -11.97
N VAL A 19 -17.44 16.53 -11.86
CA VAL A 19 -17.49 15.85 -10.58
C VAL A 19 -16.09 15.96 -9.99
N VAL A 20 -15.89 16.96 -9.11
CA VAL A 20 -14.71 17.05 -8.26
C VAL A 20 -14.65 15.76 -7.46
N SER A 21 -13.72 14.87 -7.80
CA SER A 21 -13.63 13.58 -7.11
C SER A 21 -13.26 13.83 -5.66
N LEU A 22 -13.94 13.13 -4.74
CA LEU A 22 -13.63 13.10 -3.31
C LEU A 22 -12.13 12.84 -3.05
N ASP A 23 -11.48 12.12 -3.98
CA ASP A 23 -10.06 11.78 -3.92
C ASP A 23 -9.15 13.02 -4.05
N VAL A 24 -9.55 14.00 -4.87
CA VAL A 24 -8.80 15.25 -5.08
C VAL A 24 -8.90 16.15 -3.85
N GLU A 25 -10.07 16.23 -3.22
CA GLU A 25 -10.28 17.01 -2.00
C GLU A 25 -9.52 16.40 -0.81
N ALA A 26 -9.56 15.07 -0.65
CA ALA A 26 -8.82 14.38 0.40
C ALA A 26 -7.30 14.53 0.21
N LYS A 27 -6.78 14.41 -1.02
CA LYS A 27 -5.36 14.65 -1.33
C LYS A 27 -4.93 16.08 -1.04
N SER A 28 -5.78 17.06 -1.38
CA SER A 28 -5.52 18.47 -1.08
C SER A 28 -5.57 18.76 0.43
N LEU A 29 -6.35 18.00 1.20
CA LEU A 29 -6.48 18.16 2.65
C LEU A 29 -5.35 17.48 3.42
N LEU A 30 -4.94 16.29 2.97
CA LEU A 30 -3.99 15.42 3.67
C LEU A 30 -2.54 15.61 3.20
N GLY A 31 -2.34 16.10 1.97
CA GLY A 31 -1.02 16.21 1.35
C GLY A 31 -0.46 14.88 0.83
N PHE A 32 -1.21 13.79 0.97
CA PHE A 32 -0.86 12.44 0.51
C PHE A 32 -2.08 11.73 -0.09
N ASP A 33 -1.83 10.68 -0.88
CA ASP A 33 -2.84 9.97 -1.66
C ASP A 33 -2.88 8.50 -1.25
N LEU A 34 -3.74 8.19 -0.28
CA LEU A 34 -4.02 6.83 0.20
C LEU A 34 -5.33 6.29 -0.39
N SER A 35 -5.66 6.68 -1.63
CA SER A 35 -6.80 6.11 -2.34
C SER A 35 -6.47 4.73 -2.88
N LEU A 36 -7.50 3.91 -3.13
CA LEU A 36 -7.35 2.62 -3.82
C LEU A 36 -6.67 2.78 -5.20
N GLY A 37 -6.97 3.87 -5.92
CA GLY A 37 -6.39 4.15 -7.24
C GLY A 37 -4.89 4.40 -7.24
N ASN A 38 -4.32 4.79 -6.09
CA ASN A 38 -2.89 4.98 -5.88
C ASN A 38 -2.25 3.85 -5.08
N PHE A 39 -2.88 2.66 -5.03
CA PHE A 39 -2.39 1.50 -4.27
C PHE A 39 -2.04 1.87 -2.83
N TYR A 40 -2.88 2.73 -2.24
CA TYR A 40 -2.70 3.26 -0.90
C TYR A 40 -1.31 3.89 -0.66
N GLY A 41 -0.82 4.66 -1.64
CA GLY A 41 0.48 5.34 -1.57
C GLY A 41 1.66 4.56 -2.16
N ALA A 42 1.46 3.32 -2.62
CA ALA A 42 2.51 2.45 -3.14
C ALA A 42 2.18 1.91 -4.56
N PRO A 43 2.16 2.77 -5.60
CA PRO A 43 1.73 2.40 -6.96
C PRO A 43 2.64 1.38 -7.66
N HIS A 44 3.87 1.22 -7.18
CA HIS A 44 4.84 0.28 -7.69
C HIS A 44 5.13 -0.80 -6.64
N PRO A 45 5.08 -2.09 -6.99
CA PRO A 45 5.28 -3.15 -6.01
C PRO A 45 6.75 -3.23 -5.52
N PRO A 46 7.01 -3.86 -4.37
CA PRO A 46 8.32 -3.80 -3.69
C PRO A 46 9.53 -4.27 -4.52
N TRP A 47 9.32 -5.20 -5.46
CA TRP A 47 10.33 -5.80 -6.34
C TRP A 47 10.66 -4.95 -7.57
N THR A 48 10.05 -3.77 -7.70
CA THR A 48 10.32 -2.87 -8.83
C THR A 48 11.26 -1.74 -8.42
N GLU A 49 12.19 -1.41 -9.32
CA GLU A 49 13.15 -0.32 -9.12
C GLU A 49 12.42 1.00 -8.86
N GLY A 50 12.90 1.75 -7.86
CA GLY A 50 12.29 3.03 -7.47
C GLY A 50 11.00 2.92 -6.66
N SER A 51 10.56 1.71 -6.30
CA SER A 51 9.41 1.52 -5.42
C SER A 51 9.69 2.05 -4.00
N HIS A 52 8.72 2.74 -3.42
CA HIS A 52 8.76 3.20 -2.04
C HIS A 52 7.50 2.73 -1.26
N PRO A 53 7.62 2.50 0.06
CA PRO A 53 6.45 2.17 0.88
C PRO A 53 5.42 3.31 0.82
N GLY A 54 4.12 2.98 0.94
CA GLY A 54 3.05 3.98 0.91
C GLY A 54 2.72 4.56 2.28
N TRP A 55 2.97 3.79 3.33
CA TRP A 55 2.54 4.11 4.69
C TRP A 55 3.44 3.42 5.72
N TYR A 56 3.36 3.93 6.94
CA TYR A 56 3.95 3.31 8.12
C TYR A 56 2.87 3.06 9.18
N PHE A 57 2.89 1.88 9.81
CA PHE A 57 2.02 1.55 10.93
C PHE A 57 2.80 0.84 12.04
N GLY A 58 3.05 1.56 13.14
CA GLY A 58 3.82 1.07 14.28
C GLY A 58 3.99 2.16 15.34
N ASP A 59 4.96 1.97 16.23
CA ASP A 59 5.24 2.88 17.35
C ASP A 59 6.44 3.81 17.09
N HIS A 60 7.10 3.66 15.94
CA HIS A 60 8.33 4.34 15.55
C HIS A 60 8.20 5.19 14.27
N GLY A 61 7.02 5.77 14.02
CA GLY A 61 6.76 6.55 12.81
C GLY A 61 7.68 7.76 12.64
N TYR A 62 8.23 8.29 13.73
CA TYR A 62 9.21 9.37 13.71
C TYR A 62 10.52 9.03 12.98
N LEU A 63 10.81 7.73 12.75
CA LEU A 63 11.96 7.29 11.97
C LEU A 63 11.74 7.39 10.45
N TYR A 64 10.49 7.56 10.02
CA TYR A 64 10.06 7.54 8.61
C TYR A 64 9.25 8.80 8.28
N PRO A 65 9.82 10.01 8.40
CA PRO A 65 9.10 11.27 8.21
C PRO A 65 8.52 11.46 6.80
N GLU A 66 9.03 10.72 5.81
CA GLU A 66 8.53 10.69 4.44
C GLU A 66 7.30 9.81 4.25
N LEU A 67 7.03 8.89 5.19
CA LEU A 67 5.87 8.01 5.13
C LEU A 67 4.71 8.58 5.94
N THR A 68 3.50 8.34 5.44
CA THR A 68 2.30 8.67 6.21
C THR A 68 2.17 7.69 7.37
N CYS A 69 2.37 8.18 8.60
CA CYS A 69 2.13 7.40 9.81
C CYS A 69 0.62 7.26 10.06
N LEU A 70 0.12 6.02 10.05
CA LEU A 70 -1.29 5.70 10.24
C LEU A 70 -1.65 5.69 11.72
N GLU A 71 -1.66 6.88 12.32
CA GLU A 71 -2.08 7.08 13.72
C GLU A 71 -2.75 8.44 13.96
N GLY A 72 -3.38 8.59 15.12
CA GLY A 72 -3.88 9.86 15.62
C GLY A 72 -4.86 10.56 14.67
N ILE A 73 -4.57 11.83 14.36
CA ILE A 73 -5.46 12.67 13.55
C ILE A 73 -5.60 12.17 12.11
N ILE A 74 -4.56 11.53 11.56
CA ILE A 74 -4.61 10.98 10.20
C ILE A 74 -5.71 9.91 10.13
N CYS A 75 -5.77 9.03 11.12
CA CYS A 75 -6.82 8.01 11.18
C CYS A 75 -8.23 8.61 11.34
N ALA A 76 -8.38 9.60 12.20
CA ALA A 76 -9.66 10.29 12.38
C ALA A 76 -10.16 10.95 11.08
N ILE A 77 -9.24 11.45 10.23
CA ILE A 77 -9.61 12.02 8.93
C ILE A 77 -9.96 10.90 7.94
N LEU A 78 -9.15 9.84 7.85
CA LEU A 78 -9.35 8.73 6.91
C LEU A 78 -10.68 7.99 7.13
N GLU A 79 -11.16 7.90 8.37
CA GLU A 79 -12.49 7.35 8.70
C GLU A 79 -13.66 8.05 7.97
N LEU A 80 -13.48 9.31 7.58
CA LEU A 80 -14.50 10.09 6.85
C LEU A 80 -14.56 9.73 5.36
N PHE A 81 -13.56 9.01 4.84
CA PHE A 81 -13.40 8.73 3.42
C PHE A 81 -13.44 7.22 3.15
N PRO A 82 -14.62 6.63 2.88
CA PRO A 82 -14.77 5.17 2.81
C PRO A 82 -13.98 4.48 1.69
N LYS A 83 -13.50 5.23 0.67
CA LYS A 83 -12.68 4.73 -0.44
C LYS A 83 -11.17 4.80 -0.20
N PHE A 84 -10.75 5.34 0.94
CA PHE A 84 -9.36 5.47 1.32
C PHE A 84 -8.92 4.31 2.20
N LEU A 85 -7.61 4.25 2.44
CA LEU A 85 -7.04 3.35 3.44
C LEU A 85 -7.68 3.63 4.80
N HIS A 86 -8.38 2.64 5.36
CA HIS A 86 -8.80 2.72 6.75
C HIS A 86 -7.61 2.39 7.64
N CYS A 87 -7.46 3.13 8.73
CA CYS A 87 -6.40 2.83 9.67
C CYS A 87 -6.63 1.45 10.31
N PRO A 88 -5.57 0.64 10.43
CA PRO A 88 -5.63 -0.59 11.19
C PRO A 88 -5.84 -0.32 12.67
N HIS A 89 -6.53 -1.23 13.35
CA HIS A 89 -6.54 -1.24 14.81
C HIS A 89 -5.23 -1.82 15.33
N LYS A 90 -4.65 -1.19 16.37
CA LYS A 90 -3.47 -1.76 17.03
C LYS A 90 -3.80 -3.17 17.56
N PRO A 91 -2.95 -4.17 17.27
CA PRO A 91 -3.15 -5.52 17.80
C PRO A 91 -3.25 -5.49 19.33
N PRO A 92 -4.11 -6.33 19.93
CA PRO A 92 -4.22 -6.40 21.38
C PRO A 92 -2.92 -6.95 22.00
N ASN A 93 -2.54 -6.43 23.16
CA ASN A 93 -1.36 -6.92 23.90
C ASN A 93 -1.45 -8.42 24.25
N ASN A 94 -2.67 -8.93 24.40
CA ASN A 94 -2.96 -10.35 24.62
C ASN A 94 -3.74 -10.87 23.41
N PRO A 95 -3.06 -11.43 22.40
CA PRO A 95 -3.72 -11.91 21.21
C PRO A 95 -4.61 -13.14 21.54
N PRO A 96 -5.75 -13.29 20.84
CA PRO A 96 -6.54 -14.51 20.92
C PRO A 96 -5.72 -15.73 20.44
N PRO A 97 -6.13 -16.96 20.80
CA PRO A 97 -5.43 -18.18 20.36
C PRO A 97 -5.36 -18.36 18.83
N SER A 98 -6.26 -17.71 18.09
CA SER A 98 -6.25 -17.63 16.64
C SER A 98 -6.61 -16.20 16.23
N ASP A 99 -5.88 -15.65 15.28
CA ASP A 99 -6.06 -14.30 14.72
C ASP A 99 -6.75 -14.32 13.35
N GLY A 100 -7.26 -15.48 12.89
CA GLY A 100 -7.91 -15.63 11.58
C GLY A 100 -6.94 -15.71 10.40
N TYR A 101 -5.66 -16.01 10.67
CA TYR A 101 -4.65 -16.20 9.64
C TYR A 101 -3.99 -17.58 9.74
N GLN A 102 -3.79 -18.21 8.59
CA GLN A 102 -2.96 -19.39 8.41
C GLN A 102 -1.61 -19.00 7.83
N GLN A 103 -0.51 -19.40 8.49
CA GLN A 103 0.83 -19.27 7.91
C GLN A 103 1.00 -20.24 6.73
N THR A 104 1.36 -19.74 5.55
CA THR A 104 1.53 -20.55 4.33
C THR A 104 2.99 -20.87 4.04
N PHE A 105 3.91 -20.01 4.47
CA PHE A 105 5.35 -20.24 4.46
C PHE A 105 6.03 -19.41 5.54
N SER A 106 7.26 -19.77 5.89
CA SER A 106 8.01 -19.10 6.94
C SER A 106 9.52 -19.09 6.69
N ASN A 107 10.19 -18.04 7.15
CA ASN A 107 11.64 -17.90 7.19
C ASN A 107 12.32 -18.15 5.81
N LEU A 108 11.71 -17.60 4.75
CA LEU A 108 12.28 -17.66 3.41
C LEU A 108 13.16 -16.45 3.12
N THR A 109 14.09 -16.61 2.18
CA THR A 109 14.93 -15.52 1.65
C THR A 109 14.31 -14.81 0.44
N GLY A 110 13.01 -14.99 0.22
CA GLY A 110 12.29 -14.28 -0.82
C GLY A 110 10.90 -13.85 -0.38
N ALA A 111 10.50 -12.68 -0.84
CA ALA A 111 9.18 -12.12 -0.64
C ALA A 111 8.24 -12.56 -1.76
N THR A 112 6.93 -12.50 -1.51
CA THR A 112 5.90 -12.77 -2.49
C THR A 112 5.98 -11.76 -3.63
N GLN A 113 6.01 -12.28 -4.86
CA GLN A 113 5.89 -11.51 -6.10
C GLN A 113 4.69 -12.04 -6.89
N ALA A 114 3.63 -11.26 -6.95
CA ALA A 114 2.40 -11.69 -7.59
C ALA A 114 1.65 -10.54 -8.25
N GLY A 115 0.85 -10.87 -9.26
CA GLY A 115 0.12 -9.89 -10.08
C GLY A 115 -1.09 -9.26 -9.39
N ASP A 116 -1.50 -9.78 -8.25
CA ASP A 116 -2.66 -9.34 -7.48
C ASP A 116 -2.27 -8.55 -6.22
N TYR A 117 -1.10 -7.90 -6.31
CA TYR A 117 -0.58 -6.92 -5.38
C TYR A 117 -1.54 -5.74 -5.17
N MET A 118 -1.63 -5.29 -3.91
CA MET A 118 -2.51 -4.19 -3.50
C MET A 118 -1.76 -2.97 -2.99
N THR A 119 -0.79 -3.15 -2.10
CA THR A 119 -0.01 -2.07 -1.48
C THR A 119 1.14 -2.69 -0.67
N TYR A 120 2.08 -1.85 -0.25
CA TYR A 120 2.98 -2.20 0.84
C TYR A 120 3.34 -1.00 1.70
N GLY A 121 3.72 -1.30 2.93
CA GLY A 121 4.18 -0.33 3.92
C GLY A 121 5.20 -0.93 4.86
N LEU A 122 5.54 -0.16 5.88
CA LEU A 122 6.45 -0.57 6.95
C LEU A 122 5.68 -0.76 8.26
N VAL A 123 6.03 -1.81 9.00
CA VAL A 123 5.45 -2.12 10.32
C VAL A 123 6.51 -2.62 11.28
N ASP A 124 6.23 -2.58 12.57
CA ASP A 124 7.19 -3.05 13.59
C ASP A 124 7.06 -4.55 13.84
N THR A 125 5.88 -5.13 13.59
CA THR A 125 5.56 -6.51 13.93
C THR A 125 4.70 -7.19 12.87
N VAL A 126 4.80 -8.52 12.81
CA VAL A 126 3.92 -9.36 11.98
C VAL A 126 2.44 -9.14 12.32
N ALA A 127 2.09 -8.95 13.59
CA ALA A 127 0.72 -8.69 14.01
C ALA A 127 0.18 -7.37 13.43
N GLN A 128 1.01 -6.33 13.34
CA GLN A 128 0.64 -5.07 12.69
C GLN A 128 0.48 -5.23 11.17
N CYS A 129 1.29 -6.09 10.53
CA CYS A 129 1.11 -6.40 9.11
C CYS A 129 -0.25 -7.06 8.83
N LYS A 130 -0.65 -8.02 9.66
CA LYS A 130 -1.98 -8.65 9.58
C LYS A 130 -3.10 -7.64 9.82
N ALA A 131 -2.96 -6.78 10.84
CA ALA A 131 -3.93 -5.73 11.11
C ALA A 131 -4.10 -4.74 9.95
N MET A 132 -3.04 -4.45 9.18
CA MET A 132 -3.13 -3.69 7.93
C MET A 132 -3.93 -4.42 6.86
N CYS A 133 -3.72 -5.73 6.70
CA CYS A 133 -4.56 -6.53 5.81
C CYS A 133 -6.02 -6.56 6.27
N ASP A 134 -6.30 -6.49 7.58
CA ASP A 134 -7.67 -6.37 8.08
C ASP A 134 -8.36 -5.05 7.73
N SER A 135 -7.60 -3.96 7.59
CA SER A 135 -8.16 -2.63 7.26
C SER A 135 -8.28 -2.35 5.77
N VAL A 136 -7.61 -3.14 4.93
CA VAL A 136 -7.66 -3.04 3.47
C VAL A 136 -8.76 -3.93 2.91
N ALA A 137 -9.80 -3.31 2.35
CA ALA A 137 -10.90 -4.02 1.73
C ALA A 137 -10.42 -4.94 0.59
N GLY A 138 -10.69 -6.24 0.70
CA GLY A 138 -10.30 -7.24 -0.28
C GLY A 138 -8.92 -7.88 -0.05
N CYS A 139 -8.16 -7.45 0.97
CA CYS A 139 -6.92 -8.13 1.32
C CYS A 139 -7.21 -9.55 1.84
N LYS A 140 -6.50 -10.52 1.27
CA LYS A 140 -6.56 -11.93 1.65
C LYS A 140 -5.22 -12.51 2.05
N PHE A 141 -4.14 -11.79 1.81
CA PHE A 141 -2.81 -12.27 2.13
C PHE A 141 -1.87 -11.15 2.53
N ALA A 142 -1.08 -11.41 3.55
CA ALA A 142 -0.02 -10.54 4.02
C ALA A 142 1.32 -11.28 3.94
N ASN A 143 2.33 -10.65 3.33
CA ASN A 143 3.71 -11.11 3.40
C ASN A 143 4.54 -10.11 4.19
N SER A 144 5.16 -10.59 5.26
CA SER A 144 6.04 -9.81 6.13
C SER A 144 7.47 -10.29 5.94
N TYR A 145 8.41 -9.37 5.72
CA TYR A 145 9.81 -9.70 5.50
C TYR A 145 10.74 -8.53 5.80
N HIS A 146 12.04 -8.79 5.97
CA HIS A 146 13.06 -7.75 6.01
C HIS A 146 13.64 -7.53 4.61
N ASP A 147 13.66 -6.27 4.18
CA ASP A 147 14.31 -5.82 2.95
C ASP A 147 15.64 -5.16 3.30
N VAL A 148 16.65 -6.00 3.55
CA VAL A 148 17.94 -5.55 4.10
C VAL A 148 18.64 -4.67 3.08
N ASN A 149 19.10 -3.49 3.52
CA ASN A 149 19.61 -2.38 2.70
C ASN A 149 18.56 -1.71 1.80
N GLY A 150 17.38 -2.30 1.60
CA GLY A 150 16.29 -1.70 0.85
C GLY A 150 15.60 -0.56 1.61
N LYS A 151 14.65 0.08 0.93
CA LYS A 151 13.70 1.06 1.50
C LYS A 151 14.37 2.14 2.37
N GLY A 152 15.45 2.73 1.86
CA GLY A 152 16.19 3.78 2.56
C GLY A 152 17.01 3.29 3.76
N GLY A 153 17.32 1.99 3.82
CA GLY A 153 18.04 1.36 4.93
C GLY A 153 17.16 1.10 6.16
N SER A 154 15.84 1.05 5.99
CA SER A 154 14.92 0.74 7.08
C SER A 154 15.20 -0.65 7.67
N THR A 155 15.16 -0.75 9.00
CA THR A 155 15.24 -2.03 9.72
C THR A 155 13.87 -2.66 9.97
N GLN A 156 12.78 -1.99 9.57
CA GLN A 156 11.42 -2.46 9.86
C GLN A 156 11.00 -3.59 8.93
N LEU A 157 9.94 -4.29 9.33
CA LEU A 157 9.31 -5.28 8.46
C LEU A 157 8.61 -4.55 7.33
N THR A 158 8.92 -4.96 6.11
CA THR A 158 8.08 -4.65 4.96
C THR A 158 6.84 -5.54 5.03
N CYS A 159 5.68 -4.93 4.83
CA CYS A 159 4.39 -5.60 4.79
C CYS A 159 3.74 -5.39 3.43
N SER A 160 3.71 -6.42 2.59
CA SER A 160 3.03 -6.39 1.28
C SER A 160 1.71 -7.16 1.33
N LEU A 161 0.69 -6.59 0.69
CA LEU A 161 -0.70 -7.08 0.74
C LEU A 161 -1.19 -7.51 -0.64
N PHE A 162 -1.97 -8.60 -0.68
CA PHE A 162 -2.45 -9.23 -1.91
C PHE A 162 -3.92 -9.65 -1.78
N THR A 163 -4.62 -9.76 -2.92
CA THR A 163 -6.04 -10.16 -2.96
C THR A 163 -6.27 -11.67 -2.92
N SER A 164 -5.22 -12.49 -3.04
CA SER A 164 -5.27 -13.95 -3.03
C SER A 164 -4.23 -14.52 -2.07
N CYS A 165 -4.45 -15.74 -1.58
CA CYS A 165 -3.46 -16.44 -0.77
C CYS A 165 -2.32 -16.98 -1.63
N HIS A 166 -1.10 -16.85 -1.12
CA HIS A 166 0.12 -17.30 -1.78
C HIS A 166 0.85 -18.36 -0.97
N THR A 167 1.72 -19.11 -1.64
CA THR A 167 2.57 -20.14 -1.02
C THR A 167 4.05 -19.84 -1.27
N GLU A 168 4.93 -20.69 -0.77
CA GLU A 168 6.38 -20.57 -1.00
C GLU A 168 6.77 -20.53 -2.49
N SER A 169 5.91 -21.01 -3.40
CA SER A 169 6.14 -20.93 -4.85
C SER A 169 6.26 -19.49 -5.36
N ASP A 170 5.59 -18.55 -4.69
CA ASP A 170 5.50 -17.15 -5.11
C ASP A 170 6.56 -16.30 -4.40
N ALA A 171 7.32 -16.88 -3.47
CA ALA A 171 8.37 -16.23 -2.68
C ALA A 171 9.70 -16.07 -3.47
N ASP A 172 9.61 -15.51 -4.67
CA ASP A 172 10.70 -15.43 -5.64
C ASP A 172 11.40 -14.05 -5.70
N ASN A 173 10.85 -13.01 -5.06
CA ASN A 173 11.52 -11.72 -4.93
C ASN A 173 12.65 -11.83 -3.91
N LYS A 174 13.89 -11.99 -4.38
CA LYS A 174 15.09 -12.11 -3.53
C LYS A 174 15.77 -10.77 -3.23
N GLY A 175 15.22 -9.64 -3.70
CA GLY A 175 15.93 -8.36 -3.78
C GLY A 175 16.87 -8.33 -4.99
N GLY A 176 18.00 -7.66 -4.87
CA GLY A 176 18.98 -7.48 -5.94
C GLY A 176 19.00 -6.07 -6.56
N GLN A 177 18.27 -5.12 -5.98
CA GLN A 177 18.19 -3.74 -6.44
C GLN A 177 19.35 -2.92 -5.85
N SER A 178 20.00 -2.12 -6.70
CA SER A 178 21.03 -1.18 -6.27
C SER A 178 20.43 0.00 -5.50
N GLN A 179 21.02 0.29 -4.34
CA GLN A 179 20.63 1.40 -3.50
C GLN A 179 21.49 2.64 -3.79
N PRO A 180 21.07 3.85 -3.38
CA PRO A 180 21.83 5.08 -3.62
C PRO A 180 23.25 5.09 -3.05
N ASP A 181 23.51 4.30 -2.00
CA ASP A 181 24.84 4.14 -1.38
C ASP A 181 25.70 3.05 -2.04
N GLY A 182 25.18 2.40 -3.09
CA GLY A 182 25.85 1.33 -3.83
C GLY A 182 25.70 -0.05 -3.21
N SER A 183 25.02 -0.19 -2.06
CA SER A 183 24.65 -1.49 -1.53
C SER A 183 23.60 -2.18 -2.42
N ILE A 184 23.48 -3.50 -2.28
CA ILE A 184 22.46 -4.31 -2.94
C ILE A 184 21.51 -4.80 -1.86
N ASP A 185 20.21 -4.67 -2.11
CA ASP A 185 19.20 -5.18 -1.19
C ASP A 185 19.03 -6.70 -1.29
N PHE A 186 18.55 -7.30 -0.21
CA PHE A 186 18.20 -8.72 -0.18
C PHE A 186 17.13 -9.01 0.86
N ILE A 187 16.32 -10.05 0.59
CA ILE A 187 15.20 -10.40 1.47
C ILE A 187 15.61 -11.46 2.50
N THR A 188 15.22 -11.23 3.76
CA THR A 188 15.31 -12.24 4.84
C THR A 188 14.01 -12.34 5.62
N ASP A 189 13.88 -13.42 6.39
CA ASP A 189 12.81 -13.63 7.37
C ASP A 189 11.41 -13.43 6.78
N SER A 190 11.20 -13.92 5.56
CA SER A 190 9.95 -13.77 4.83
C SER A 190 8.93 -14.81 5.25
N ASP A 191 7.79 -14.34 5.75
CA ASP A 191 6.66 -15.13 6.22
C ASP A 191 5.38 -14.76 5.46
N GLY A 192 4.57 -15.75 5.12
CA GLY A 192 3.31 -15.59 4.40
C GLY A 192 2.09 -15.95 5.25
N TRP A 193 1.05 -15.11 5.21
CA TRP A 193 -0.15 -15.25 6.04
C TRP A 193 -1.42 -15.14 5.19
N CYS A 194 -2.10 -16.26 4.99
CA CYS A 194 -3.41 -16.33 4.32
C CYS A 194 -4.53 -16.04 5.33
N LYS A 195 -5.44 -15.14 4.99
CA LYS A 195 -6.61 -14.79 5.79
C LYS A 195 -7.76 -15.74 5.49
N ASP A 196 -8.35 -16.31 6.55
CA ASP A 196 -9.51 -17.21 6.46
C ASP A 196 -10.73 -16.58 5.76
#